data_AF-A0A1Y2ZXJ5-F1
#
_entry.id   AF-A0A1Y2ZXJ5-F1
#
_cell.length_a   1.000
_cell.length_b   1.000
_cell.length_c   1.000
_cell.angle_alpha   90.00
_cell.angle_beta   90.00
_cell.angle_gamma   90.00
#
_symmetry.space_group_name_H-M   'P 1'
#
loop_
_entity.id
_entity.type
_entity.pdbx_description
1 polymer ?
#
loop_
_entity_poly.entity_id
_entity_poly.type
_entity_poly.pdbx_seq_one_letter_code
_entity_poly.pdbx_strand_id
1 'polypeptide(L)'
;MKYQMLMNLKIKVPFMVFICLLFLPLPVAAKKLYQFQDEKGHWIYTDKPPMTAQKVVVKQLDVKNKQRIWLLSSGEKQQPTYYIRNDYGGSVEVEISFSVKENAYSIPELPRRFIVKSGQSDTLFQINSIDKTKPWRVEFKYNYTIGVPLAEYTAIKNYLPPIVLGTSFQISQAFGGTFSHTEEYNKYAVDITMPVGTPIHAARAGIVMVVDNDFYKNGLDKKYLSEANSITILHDDGSMAIYAHLELEKAQVHSGMKVKAGQLIAYSGNTGFSSGPHLHFAIQVNKGMKLVSIPFKFVNGDGQVEEPVVGGLVSNVVGLADARNSSVKNNEQAELTSDTYGMKLNTENSGKNFSAFHIALCKLFAKWKQINFCNGI
;
A
#
# COMPACT_ATOMS: atom_id res chain seq x y z
N MET A 1 -17.60 79.53 -11.80
CA MET A 1 -16.68 78.57 -12.47
C MET A 1 -15.41 78.44 -11.64
N LYS A 2 -14.87 77.23 -11.56
CA LYS A 2 -14.00 76.71 -10.50
C LYS A 2 -12.60 77.35 -10.42
N TYR A 3 -12.10 77.37 -9.18
CA TYR A 3 -10.78 77.76 -8.69
C TYR A 3 -9.61 76.91 -9.21
N GLN A 4 -8.45 77.57 -9.30
CA GLN A 4 -7.08 77.03 -9.46
C GLN A 4 -6.63 76.20 -8.25
N MET A 5 -5.70 75.24 -8.42
CA MET A 5 -4.28 75.37 -8.02
C MET A 5 -3.46 74.08 -8.20
N LEU A 6 -2.15 74.31 -8.34
CA LEU A 6 -1.03 73.45 -8.71
C LEU A 6 -0.50 72.51 -7.61
N MET A 7 0.21 71.46 -8.09
CA MET A 7 1.42 70.79 -7.58
C MET A 7 1.49 70.33 -6.10
N ASN A 8 1.81 69.04 -5.89
CA ASN A 8 3.15 68.65 -5.41
C ASN A 8 3.37 67.13 -5.37
N LEU A 9 4.55 66.75 -5.85
CA LEU A 9 5.16 65.43 -5.82
C LEU A 9 5.83 65.22 -4.45
N LYS A 10 5.50 64.13 -3.72
CA LYS A 10 6.40 63.54 -2.70
C LYS A 10 6.27 62.02 -2.66
N ILE A 11 7.36 61.38 -3.03
CA ILE A 11 7.67 59.96 -2.86
C ILE A 11 7.86 59.65 -1.37
N LYS A 12 7.20 58.61 -0.87
CA LYS A 12 7.67 57.80 0.27
C LYS A 12 7.22 56.34 0.10
N VAL A 13 8.20 55.45 -0.03
CA VAL A 13 8.04 54.00 0.16
C VAL A 13 7.92 53.74 1.67
N PRO A 14 7.08 52.77 2.09
CA PRO A 14 7.63 51.76 2.98
C PRO A 14 7.25 50.34 2.57
N PHE A 15 8.23 49.48 2.82
CA PHE A 15 8.25 48.04 2.76
C PHE A 15 7.32 47.45 3.83
N MET A 16 6.30 46.65 3.47
CA MET A 16 5.81 45.60 4.37
C MET A 16 5.10 44.48 3.61
N VAL A 17 5.62 43.28 3.86
CA VAL A 17 5.25 41.95 3.39
C VAL A 17 3.77 41.64 3.62
N PHE A 18 3.07 41.15 2.59
CA PHE A 18 1.96 40.22 2.79
C PHE A 18 2.09 39.04 1.81
N ILE A 19 2.27 37.88 2.42
CA ILE A 19 2.46 36.57 1.83
C ILE A 19 1.12 36.12 1.22
N CYS A 20 1.03 36.12 -0.12
CA CYS A 20 0.02 35.34 -0.83
C CYS A 20 0.61 33.94 -1.10
N LEU A 21 0.48 33.05 -0.11
CA LEU A 21 0.67 31.61 -0.28
C LEU A 21 -0.50 31.05 -1.10
N LEU A 22 -0.45 31.24 -2.42
CA LEU A 22 -1.21 30.43 -3.37
C LEU A 22 -0.53 29.05 -3.42
N PHE A 23 -1.01 28.13 -2.59
CA PHE A 23 -0.74 26.70 -2.76
C PHE A 23 -1.40 26.23 -4.06
N LEU A 24 -0.67 26.34 -5.17
CA LEU A 24 -0.98 25.58 -6.38
C LEU A 24 -0.66 24.10 -6.11
N PRO A 25 -1.56 23.16 -6.44
CA PRO A 25 -1.29 21.74 -6.28
C PRO A 25 -0.11 21.34 -7.17
N LEU A 26 0.95 20.79 -6.58
CA LEU A 26 2.07 20.20 -7.30
C LEU A 26 1.61 18.91 -8.00
N PRO A 27 1.66 18.80 -9.34
CA PRO A 27 1.38 17.55 -10.01
C PRO A 27 2.67 16.71 -10.06
N VAL A 28 2.86 15.85 -9.05
CA VAL A 28 3.93 14.82 -9.04
C VAL A 28 3.41 13.55 -9.76
N ALA A 29 4.32 12.74 -10.29
CA ALA A 29 4.49 12.41 -11.70
C ALA A 29 3.38 11.59 -12.36
N ALA A 30 3.27 10.26 -12.31
CA ALA A 30 3.11 9.36 -13.47
C ALA A 30 4.32 9.46 -14.38
N LYS A 31 4.71 8.35 -15.00
CA LYS A 31 5.83 8.30 -15.96
C LYS A 31 5.55 9.22 -17.16
N LYS A 32 6.00 10.47 -17.03
CA LYS A 32 5.91 11.53 -18.02
C LYS A 32 7.16 11.46 -18.89
N LEU A 33 6.96 11.37 -20.19
CA LEU A 33 8.01 11.58 -21.18
C LEU A 33 8.02 13.07 -21.52
N TYR A 34 9.08 13.76 -21.13
CA TYR A 34 9.32 15.14 -21.52
C TYR A 34 10.14 15.15 -22.80
N GLN A 35 9.61 15.78 -23.83
CA GLN A 35 10.23 15.93 -25.13
C GLN A 35 10.43 17.43 -25.40
N PHE A 36 11.65 17.85 -25.66
CA PHE A 36 11.96 19.24 -26.01
C PHE A 36 13.16 19.28 -26.96
N GLN A 37 13.34 20.38 -27.68
CA GLN A 37 14.57 20.62 -28.43
C GLN A 37 15.55 21.37 -27.55
N ASP A 38 16.85 21.06 -27.59
CA ASP A 38 17.91 21.84 -26.95
C ASP A 38 18.20 23.15 -27.69
N GLU A 39 19.09 24.00 -27.17
CA GLU A 39 19.48 25.28 -27.79
C GLU A 39 20.05 25.13 -29.21
N LYS A 40 20.46 23.92 -29.60
CA LYS A 40 21.00 23.57 -30.91
C LYS A 40 19.96 22.89 -31.81
N GLY A 41 18.72 22.77 -31.37
CA GLY A 41 17.61 22.17 -32.12
C GLY A 41 17.56 20.63 -32.05
N HIS A 42 18.38 19.97 -31.24
CA HIS A 42 18.33 18.51 -31.08
C HIS A 42 17.20 18.09 -30.16
N TRP A 43 16.48 17.04 -30.53
CA TRP A 43 15.44 16.46 -29.69
C TRP A 43 16.03 15.73 -28.48
N ILE A 44 15.63 16.15 -27.29
CA ILE A 44 15.93 15.52 -26.00
C ILE A 44 14.66 14.88 -25.45
N TYR A 45 14.81 13.66 -24.94
CA TYR A 45 13.75 12.88 -24.29
C TYR A 45 14.21 12.53 -22.87
N THR A 46 13.41 12.87 -21.86
CA THR A 46 13.73 12.63 -20.45
C THR A 46 12.50 12.21 -19.67
N ASP A 47 12.69 11.40 -18.64
CA ASP A 47 11.67 10.99 -17.67
C ASP A 47 11.56 11.94 -16.46
N LYS A 48 12.46 12.93 -16.39
CA LYS A 48 12.46 14.02 -15.41
C LYS A 48 12.10 15.34 -16.06
N PRO A 49 11.36 16.24 -15.36
CA PRO A 49 11.05 17.56 -15.88
C PRO A 49 12.34 18.34 -16.20
N PRO A 50 12.55 18.78 -17.44
CA PRO A 50 13.75 19.52 -17.81
C PRO A 50 13.67 20.97 -17.31
N MET A 51 14.78 21.50 -16.82
CA MET A 51 14.93 22.93 -16.53
C MET A 51 15.34 23.64 -17.83
N THR A 52 14.36 23.97 -18.68
CA THR A 52 14.59 24.68 -19.95
C THR A 52 13.55 25.78 -20.16
N ALA A 53 13.96 26.87 -20.81
CA ALA A 53 13.05 27.92 -21.28
C ALA A 53 12.33 27.53 -22.59
N GLN A 54 12.77 26.43 -23.23
CA GLN A 54 12.19 25.94 -24.49
C GLN A 54 10.89 25.19 -24.24
N LYS A 55 10.00 25.17 -25.24
CA LYS A 55 8.69 24.53 -25.14
C LYS A 55 8.87 23.01 -24.93
N VAL A 56 8.44 22.52 -23.77
CA VAL A 56 8.46 21.10 -23.42
C VAL A 56 7.11 20.47 -23.73
N VAL A 57 7.11 19.42 -24.56
CA VAL A 57 5.96 18.55 -24.76
C VAL A 57 6.00 17.46 -23.69
N VAL A 58 4.99 17.44 -22.82
CA VAL A 58 4.85 16.39 -21.82
C VAL A 58 3.89 15.34 -22.36
N LYS A 59 4.39 14.14 -22.62
CA LYS A 59 3.58 13.00 -23.04
C LYS A 59 3.47 12.02 -21.89
N GLN A 60 2.24 11.72 -21.48
CA GLN A 60 2.01 10.69 -20.49
C GLN A 60 1.99 9.33 -21.17
N LEU A 61 2.79 8.40 -20.68
CA LEU A 61 2.88 7.07 -21.29
C LEU A 61 1.66 6.23 -20.85
N ASP A 62 1.08 5.48 -21.78
CA ASP A 62 0.02 4.53 -21.45
C ASP A 62 0.60 3.38 -20.62
N VAL A 63 -0.06 3.09 -19.50
CA VAL A 63 0.35 2.04 -18.56
C VAL A 63 -0.11 0.70 -19.13
N LYS A 64 0.85 -0.18 -19.45
CA LYS A 64 0.55 -1.57 -19.81
C LYS A 64 0.21 -2.38 -18.56
N ASN A 65 -0.67 -3.36 -18.71
CA ASN A 65 -0.99 -4.31 -17.65
C ASN A 65 0.31 -4.98 -17.14
N LYS A 66 0.52 -4.95 -15.82
CA LYS A 66 1.78 -5.37 -15.21
C LYS A 66 1.76 -6.86 -14.93
N GLN A 67 2.53 -7.64 -15.70
CA GLN A 67 2.78 -9.03 -15.37
C GLN A 67 3.62 -9.10 -14.09
N ARG A 68 3.08 -9.75 -13.05
CA ARG A 68 3.70 -9.88 -11.72
C ARG A 68 4.05 -11.33 -11.34
N ILE A 69 3.59 -12.30 -12.14
CA ILE A 69 3.87 -13.73 -11.96
C ILE A 69 4.61 -14.25 -13.17
N TRP A 70 5.69 -15.00 -12.91
CA TRP A 70 6.56 -15.56 -13.94
C TRP A 70 6.80 -17.04 -13.68
N LEU A 71 6.41 -17.90 -14.62
CA LEU A 71 6.81 -19.31 -14.63
C LEU A 71 8.18 -19.42 -15.30
N LEU A 72 9.17 -19.91 -14.55
CA LEU A 72 10.56 -20.01 -14.96
C LEU A 72 11.03 -21.45 -14.89
N SER A 73 12.00 -21.82 -15.74
CA SER A 73 12.62 -23.13 -15.74
C SER A 73 14.07 -23.09 -15.26
N SER A 74 14.54 -24.20 -14.70
CA SER A 74 15.93 -24.45 -14.31
C SER A 74 16.26 -25.94 -14.45
N GLY A 75 17.55 -26.28 -14.33
CA GLY A 75 18.03 -27.66 -14.39
C GLY A 75 18.37 -28.15 -15.80
N GLU A 76 18.44 -29.47 -15.95
CA GLU A 76 18.85 -30.10 -17.21
C GLU A 76 17.76 -30.00 -18.29
N LYS A 77 18.18 -29.84 -19.55
CA LYS A 77 17.24 -29.76 -20.69
C LYS A 77 16.38 -31.02 -20.86
N GLN A 78 16.86 -32.18 -20.42
CA GLN A 78 16.13 -33.44 -20.53
C GLN A 78 15.07 -33.62 -19.43
N GLN A 79 15.26 -32.93 -18.29
CA GLN A 79 14.39 -33.01 -17.12
C GLN A 79 14.24 -31.63 -16.46
N PRO A 80 13.68 -30.65 -17.17
CA PRO A 80 13.60 -29.30 -16.64
C PRO A 80 12.66 -29.24 -15.45
N THR A 81 13.07 -28.46 -14.46
CA THR A 81 12.27 -28.12 -13.28
C THR A 81 11.69 -26.73 -13.45
N TYR A 82 10.51 -26.51 -12.88
CA TYR A 82 9.78 -25.26 -13.00
C TYR A 82 9.46 -24.69 -11.62
N TYR A 83 9.62 -23.38 -11.50
CA TYR A 83 9.35 -22.59 -10.30
C TYR A 83 8.72 -21.26 -10.69
N ILE A 84 8.15 -20.54 -9.72
CA ILE A 84 7.51 -19.26 -9.96
C ILE A 84 8.26 -18.14 -9.25
N ARG A 85 8.41 -17.00 -9.95
CA ARG A 85 8.70 -15.71 -9.32
C ARG A 85 7.40 -14.93 -9.13
N ASN A 86 7.09 -14.62 -7.89
CA ASN A 86 5.93 -13.84 -7.48
C ASN A 86 6.36 -12.44 -7.00
N ASP A 87 6.03 -11.42 -7.79
CA ASP A 87 6.38 -10.02 -7.51
C ASP A 87 5.32 -9.30 -6.64
N TYR A 88 4.27 -10.00 -6.16
CA TYR A 88 3.34 -9.50 -5.14
C TYR A 88 3.97 -9.56 -3.75
N GLY A 89 3.52 -8.69 -2.84
CA GLY A 89 4.00 -8.60 -1.46
C GLY A 89 3.58 -9.75 -0.54
N GLY A 90 2.69 -10.63 -1.02
CA GLY A 90 2.27 -11.82 -0.27
C GLY A 90 1.88 -12.97 -1.19
N SER A 91 1.22 -13.97 -0.61
CA SER A 91 0.95 -15.23 -1.31
C SER A 91 -0.04 -15.09 -2.45
N VAL A 92 0.15 -15.87 -3.50
CA VAL A 92 -0.78 -16.04 -4.62
C VAL A 92 -1.12 -17.51 -4.81
N GLU A 93 -2.35 -17.79 -5.21
CA GLU A 93 -2.76 -19.10 -5.71
C GLU A 93 -2.55 -19.13 -7.23
N VAL A 94 -1.83 -20.13 -7.73
CA VAL A 94 -1.52 -20.29 -9.16
C VAL A 94 -1.96 -21.66 -9.62
N GLU A 95 -2.79 -21.72 -10.65
CA GLU A 95 -3.17 -22.96 -11.32
C GLU A 95 -2.36 -23.10 -12.61
N ILE A 96 -1.63 -24.21 -12.74
CA ILE A 96 -0.78 -24.50 -13.90
C ILE A 96 -1.32 -25.73 -14.61
N SER A 97 -1.37 -25.70 -15.93
CA SER A 97 -1.79 -26.82 -16.77
C SER A 97 -1.04 -26.84 -18.10
N PHE A 98 -1.01 -28.00 -18.75
CA PHE A 98 -0.49 -28.09 -20.11
C PHE A 98 -1.46 -27.45 -21.11
N SER A 99 -0.95 -26.58 -21.98
CA SER A 99 -1.62 -26.20 -23.23
C SER A 99 -1.22 -27.13 -24.38
N VAL A 100 0.02 -27.64 -24.35
CA VAL A 100 0.55 -28.66 -25.26
C VAL A 100 1.27 -29.71 -24.40
N LYS A 101 1.05 -31.00 -24.68
CA LYS A 101 1.72 -32.12 -24.02
C LYS A 101 1.96 -33.26 -25.00
N GLU A 102 3.21 -33.42 -25.43
CA GLU A 102 3.64 -34.47 -26.37
C GLU A 102 4.82 -35.23 -25.77
N ASN A 103 4.69 -36.55 -25.62
CA ASN A 103 5.72 -37.44 -25.07
C ASN A 103 6.30 -36.99 -23.70
N ALA A 104 5.50 -36.32 -22.88
CA ALA A 104 5.94 -35.77 -21.60
C ALA A 104 4.89 -35.95 -20.50
N TYR A 105 5.37 -35.99 -19.25
CA TYR A 105 4.56 -35.95 -18.05
C TYR A 105 5.24 -35.08 -16.99
N SER A 106 4.47 -34.62 -15.99
CA SER A 106 5.00 -33.82 -14.88
C SER A 106 4.96 -34.59 -13.57
N ILE A 107 5.89 -34.24 -12.67
CA ILE A 107 5.85 -34.65 -11.27
C ILE A 107 5.93 -33.39 -10.39
N PRO A 108 4.92 -33.10 -9.56
CA PRO A 108 3.61 -33.74 -9.54
C PRO A 108 2.82 -33.58 -10.85
N GLU A 109 1.77 -34.38 -11.03
CA GLU A 109 0.89 -34.30 -12.20
C GLU A 109 0.15 -32.94 -12.27
N LEU A 110 0.00 -32.41 -13.49
CA LEU A 110 -0.77 -31.21 -13.83
C LEU A 110 -2.08 -31.59 -14.56
N PRO A 111 -3.19 -30.83 -14.40
CA PRO A 111 -3.28 -29.51 -13.80
C PRO A 111 -3.16 -29.53 -12.27
N ARG A 112 -2.52 -28.50 -11.70
CA ARG A 112 -2.37 -28.39 -10.25
C ARG A 112 -2.34 -26.94 -9.79
N ARG A 113 -2.88 -26.72 -8.59
CA ARG A 113 -2.81 -25.45 -7.88
C ARG A 113 -1.65 -25.42 -6.90
N PHE A 114 -0.95 -24.31 -6.86
CA PHE A 114 0.18 -24.05 -5.98
C PHE A 114 -0.05 -22.75 -5.23
N ILE A 115 0.39 -22.70 -3.97
CA ILE A 115 0.45 -21.46 -3.20
C ILE A 115 1.88 -20.97 -3.23
N VAL A 116 2.10 -19.82 -3.87
CA VAL A 116 3.42 -19.23 -4.03
C VAL A 116 3.52 -17.99 -3.16
N LYS A 117 4.44 -18.01 -2.19
CA LYS A 117 4.76 -16.84 -1.35
C LYS A 117 5.41 -15.74 -2.19
N SER A 118 5.54 -14.54 -1.62
CA SER A 118 6.29 -13.45 -2.26
C SER A 118 7.73 -13.88 -2.55
N GLY A 119 8.26 -13.49 -3.71
CA GLY A 119 9.60 -13.84 -4.17
C GLY A 119 9.65 -15.09 -5.03
N GLN A 120 10.81 -15.76 -5.03
CA GLN A 120 11.02 -16.99 -5.79
C GLN A 120 10.55 -18.21 -5.00
N SER A 121 9.78 -19.09 -5.62
CA SER A 121 9.37 -20.36 -5.03
C SER A 121 10.49 -21.41 -5.12
N ASP A 122 10.36 -22.46 -4.31
CA ASP A 122 11.01 -23.74 -4.60
C ASP A 122 10.49 -24.34 -5.92
N THR A 123 11.13 -25.42 -6.38
CA THR A 123 10.65 -26.20 -7.52
C THR A 123 9.22 -26.68 -7.26
N LEU A 124 8.31 -26.33 -8.17
CA LEU A 124 6.89 -26.69 -8.09
C LEU A 124 6.61 -28.01 -8.79
N PHE A 125 7.23 -28.23 -9.95
CA PHE A 125 7.12 -29.47 -10.71
C PHE A 125 8.31 -29.68 -11.65
N GLN A 126 8.52 -30.92 -12.04
CA GLN A 126 9.53 -31.35 -13.02
C GLN A 126 8.85 -31.98 -14.21
N ILE A 127 9.42 -31.80 -15.41
CA ILE A 127 8.99 -32.50 -16.62
C ILE A 127 9.92 -33.66 -16.92
N ASN A 128 9.33 -34.77 -17.37
CA ASN A 128 10.04 -35.97 -17.81
C ASN A 128 9.48 -36.44 -19.15
N SER A 129 10.32 -37.05 -19.98
CA SER A 129 9.87 -37.74 -21.20
C SER A 129 9.31 -39.13 -20.88
N ILE A 130 8.27 -39.53 -21.62
CA ILE A 130 7.69 -40.88 -21.50
C ILE A 130 8.62 -41.88 -22.21
N ASP A 131 8.92 -41.60 -23.48
CA ASP A 131 9.88 -42.34 -24.29
C ASP A 131 11.15 -41.50 -24.49
N LYS A 132 12.26 -41.95 -23.89
CA LYS A 132 13.56 -41.24 -23.93
C LYS A 132 14.16 -41.15 -25.33
N THR A 133 13.68 -41.95 -26.29
CA THR A 133 14.20 -41.98 -27.66
C THR A 133 13.49 -40.99 -28.60
N LYS A 134 12.33 -40.46 -28.19
CA LYS A 134 11.52 -39.53 -28.98
C LYS A 134 11.65 -38.10 -28.47
N PRO A 135 11.53 -37.09 -29.36
CA PRO A 135 11.41 -35.71 -28.91
C PRO A 135 10.15 -35.54 -28.06
N TRP A 136 10.16 -34.52 -27.21
CA TRP A 136 9.02 -34.15 -26.38
C TRP A 136 8.78 -32.64 -26.47
N ARG A 137 7.53 -32.23 -26.28
CA ARG A 137 7.13 -30.83 -26.32
C ARG A 137 6.10 -30.56 -25.23
N VAL A 138 6.31 -29.48 -24.49
CA VAL A 138 5.32 -28.97 -23.54
C VAL A 138 5.16 -27.47 -23.71
N GLU A 139 3.95 -27.01 -23.52
CA GLU A 139 3.63 -25.61 -23.30
C GLU A 139 2.67 -25.53 -22.11
N PHE A 140 2.77 -24.44 -21.35
CA PHE A 140 1.97 -24.23 -20.16
C PHE A 140 1.05 -23.04 -20.34
N LYS A 141 -0.16 -23.17 -19.81
CA LYS A 141 -1.00 -22.04 -19.45
C LYS A 141 -1.11 -21.99 -17.93
N TYR A 142 -1.10 -20.79 -17.38
CA TYR A 142 -1.30 -20.59 -15.95
C TYR A 142 -2.17 -19.37 -15.69
N ASN A 143 -3.04 -19.53 -14.69
CA ASN A 143 -3.88 -18.47 -14.14
C ASN A 143 -3.48 -18.26 -12.68
N TYR A 144 -3.74 -17.09 -12.12
CA TYR A 144 -3.45 -16.82 -10.72
C TYR A 144 -4.47 -15.90 -10.06
N THR A 145 -4.56 -15.95 -8.75
CA THR A 145 -5.35 -15.07 -7.91
C THR A 145 -4.57 -14.71 -6.66
N ILE A 146 -4.60 -13.43 -6.25
CA ILE A 146 -3.91 -12.98 -5.04
C ILE A 146 -4.54 -13.56 -3.78
N GLY A 147 -3.74 -13.78 -2.73
CA GLY A 147 -4.19 -14.38 -1.48
C GLY A 147 -4.22 -15.90 -1.51
N VAL A 148 -4.25 -16.50 -0.32
CA VAL A 148 -4.46 -17.94 -0.16
C VAL A 148 -5.94 -18.29 -0.32
N PRO A 149 -6.31 -19.48 -0.82
CA PRO A 149 -7.70 -19.88 -0.95
C PRO A 149 -8.35 -20.11 0.43
N LEU A 150 -9.47 -19.43 0.67
CA LEU A 150 -10.28 -19.49 1.90
C LEU A 150 -11.73 -19.84 1.55
N ALA A 151 -11.96 -21.05 1.05
CA ALA A 151 -13.27 -21.51 0.56
C ALA A 151 -14.40 -21.26 1.58
N GLU A 152 -14.15 -21.61 2.84
CA GLU A 152 -15.11 -21.55 3.95
C GLU A 152 -15.07 -20.22 4.74
N TYR A 153 -14.44 -19.16 4.21
CA TYR A 153 -14.39 -17.89 4.93
C TYR A 153 -15.78 -17.26 5.03
N THR A 154 -16.22 -17.06 6.27
CA THR A 154 -17.54 -16.51 6.64
C THR A 154 -17.46 -15.41 7.71
N ALA A 155 -16.26 -15.14 8.25
CA ALA A 155 -16.11 -14.20 9.36
C ALA A 155 -16.33 -12.75 8.91
N ILE A 156 -17.22 -12.04 9.60
CA ILE A 156 -17.38 -10.58 9.46
C ILE A 156 -16.42 -9.92 10.44
N LYS A 157 -15.59 -8.99 9.93
CA LYS A 157 -14.58 -8.29 10.73
C LYS A 157 -14.91 -6.81 10.84
N ASN A 158 -14.43 -6.22 11.93
CA ASN A 158 -14.51 -4.79 12.18
C ASN A 158 -13.24 -4.11 11.67
N TYR A 159 -13.41 -2.95 11.05
CA TYR A 159 -12.35 -2.16 10.44
C TYR A 159 -12.33 -0.76 11.03
N LEU A 160 -11.14 -0.20 11.23
CA LEU A 160 -11.05 1.24 11.48
C LEU A 160 -11.51 1.99 10.23
N PRO A 161 -12.17 3.14 10.37
CA PRO A 161 -12.43 4.05 9.26
C PRO A 161 -11.11 4.37 8.53
N PRO A 162 -11.03 4.21 7.20
CA PRO A 162 -9.79 4.38 6.44
C PRO A 162 -9.41 5.86 6.22
N ILE A 163 -9.75 6.72 7.18
CA ILE A 163 -9.61 8.18 7.13
C ILE A 163 -8.87 8.68 8.36
N VAL A 164 -8.32 9.89 8.28
CA VAL A 164 -7.59 10.51 9.39
C VAL A 164 -8.49 10.78 10.59
N LEU A 165 -7.92 10.68 11.80
CA LEU A 165 -8.60 11.04 13.04
C LEU A 165 -9.10 12.50 12.99
N GLY A 166 -10.29 12.73 13.53
CA GLY A 166 -10.97 14.02 13.55
C GLY A 166 -11.79 14.34 12.28
N THR A 167 -11.89 13.42 11.32
CA THR A 167 -12.64 13.66 10.07
C THR A 167 -13.86 12.76 9.92
N SER A 168 -14.80 13.22 9.08
CA SER A 168 -16.03 12.52 8.74
C SER A 168 -16.37 12.75 7.26
N PHE A 169 -16.80 11.70 6.59
CA PHE A 169 -17.15 11.73 5.17
C PHE A 169 -18.40 10.88 4.89
N GLN A 170 -19.17 11.28 3.89
CA GLN A 170 -20.42 10.62 3.54
C GLN A 170 -20.18 9.39 2.65
N ILE A 171 -20.94 8.33 2.90
CA ILE A 171 -21.03 7.16 2.03
C ILE A 171 -21.99 7.48 0.87
N SER A 172 -21.47 7.52 -0.35
CA SER A 172 -22.28 7.72 -1.56
C SER A 172 -22.82 6.41 -2.14
N GLN A 173 -22.08 5.32 -1.99
CA GLN A 173 -22.54 3.97 -2.32
C GLN A 173 -22.09 2.97 -1.25
N ALA A 174 -22.95 2.00 -0.96
CA ALA A 174 -22.68 0.93 0.01
C ALA A 174 -22.87 -0.45 -0.65
N PHE A 175 -23.01 -1.48 0.18
CA PHE A 175 -23.15 -2.86 -0.28
C PHE A 175 -24.35 -3.02 -1.24
N GLY A 176 -24.13 -3.73 -2.35
CA GLY A 176 -25.15 -3.99 -3.37
C GLY A 176 -25.59 -2.76 -4.17
N GLY A 177 -24.78 -1.69 -4.19
CA GLY A 177 -25.01 -0.51 -5.01
C GLY A 177 -25.14 -0.82 -6.50
N THR A 178 -26.01 -0.08 -7.20
CA THR A 178 -26.42 -0.39 -8.59
C THR A 178 -25.46 0.11 -9.66
N PHE A 179 -24.53 1.00 -9.34
CA PHE A 179 -23.61 1.57 -10.32
C PHE A 179 -22.36 0.71 -10.53
N SER A 180 -21.65 0.37 -9.44
CA SER A 180 -20.36 -0.35 -9.49
C SER A 180 -20.27 -1.56 -8.54
N HIS A 181 -21.22 -1.73 -7.61
CA HIS A 181 -21.16 -2.74 -6.54
C HIS A 181 -22.08 -3.93 -6.80
N THR A 182 -22.11 -4.40 -8.04
CA THR A 182 -22.98 -5.52 -8.49
C THR A 182 -22.22 -6.83 -8.62
N GLU A 183 -20.96 -6.78 -9.06
CA GLU A 183 -20.12 -7.94 -9.30
C GLU A 183 -19.65 -8.59 -8.00
N GLU A 184 -19.40 -9.89 -7.99
CA GLU A 184 -19.07 -10.64 -6.77
C GLU A 184 -17.82 -10.13 -6.06
N TYR A 185 -16.80 -9.69 -6.80
CA TYR A 185 -15.58 -9.11 -6.24
C TYR A 185 -15.79 -7.69 -5.67
N ASN A 186 -16.94 -7.05 -5.92
CA ASN A 186 -17.21 -5.66 -5.54
C ASN A 186 -18.54 -5.43 -4.83
N LYS A 187 -19.36 -6.47 -4.67
CA LYS A 187 -20.71 -6.43 -4.11
C LYS A 187 -20.76 -5.79 -2.72
N TYR A 188 -19.75 -6.03 -1.88
CA TYR A 188 -19.67 -5.48 -0.54
C TYR A 188 -18.64 -4.33 -0.46
N ALA A 189 -18.52 -3.52 -1.50
CA ALA A 189 -17.71 -2.32 -1.46
C ALA A 189 -18.48 -1.10 -0.94
N VAL A 190 -17.73 -0.06 -0.58
CA VAL A 190 -18.24 1.22 -0.08
C VAL A 190 -17.48 2.35 -0.76
N ASP A 191 -18.21 3.31 -1.30
CA ASP A 191 -17.66 4.55 -1.85
C ASP A 191 -17.88 5.68 -0.84
N ILE A 192 -16.77 6.27 -0.40
CA ILE A 192 -16.76 7.34 0.59
C ILE A 192 -16.36 8.64 -0.11
N THR A 193 -17.29 9.58 -0.23
CA THR A 193 -17.08 10.85 -0.93
C THR A 193 -16.11 11.73 -0.16
N MET A 194 -15.01 12.14 -0.80
CA MET A 194 -14.00 12.98 -0.18
C MET A 194 -13.21 13.77 -1.22
N PRO A 195 -12.69 14.97 -0.88
CA PRO A 195 -11.81 15.72 -1.77
C PRO A 195 -10.57 14.91 -2.15
N VAL A 196 -10.01 15.18 -3.33
CA VAL A 196 -8.67 14.69 -3.71
C VAL A 196 -7.63 15.19 -2.71
N GLY A 197 -6.64 14.37 -2.38
CA GLY A 197 -5.59 14.69 -1.43
C GLY A 197 -5.98 14.44 0.03
N THR A 198 -7.12 13.78 0.31
CA THR A 198 -7.50 13.40 1.68
C THR A 198 -6.62 12.24 2.16
N PRO A 199 -5.98 12.32 3.33
CA PRO A 199 -5.14 11.22 3.85
C PRO A 199 -5.91 9.92 4.09
N ILE A 200 -5.46 8.84 3.46
CA ILE A 200 -6.03 7.48 3.58
C ILE A 200 -5.15 6.62 4.48
N HIS A 201 -5.78 5.97 5.45
CA HIS A 201 -5.11 5.17 6.45
C HIS A 201 -5.49 3.69 6.35
N ALA A 202 -4.56 2.79 6.70
CA ALA A 202 -4.81 1.37 6.74
C ALA A 202 -5.87 1.03 7.80
N ALA A 203 -7.01 0.51 7.36
CA ALA A 203 -8.14 0.18 8.22
C ALA A 203 -7.83 -0.99 9.20
N ARG A 204 -6.88 -1.85 8.86
CA ARG A 204 -6.33 -2.94 9.68
C ARG A 204 -4.85 -3.16 9.37
N ALA A 205 -4.11 -3.72 10.32
CA ALA A 205 -2.71 -4.09 10.13
C ALA A 205 -2.57 -5.23 9.11
N GLY A 206 -1.42 -5.31 8.43
CA GLY A 206 -1.18 -6.33 7.42
C GLY A 206 0.08 -6.12 6.60
N ILE A 207 0.15 -6.78 5.45
CA ILE A 207 1.22 -6.65 4.46
C ILE A 207 0.65 -6.06 3.17
N VAL A 208 1.31 -5.06 2.61
CA VAL A 208 0.93 -4.47 1.32
C VAL A 208 1.18 -5.49 0.20
N MET A 209 0.11 -5.98 -0.40
CA MET A 209 0.14 -6.99 -1.47
C MET A 209 0.53 -6.41 -2.82
N VAL A 210 -0.08 -5.27 -3.17
CA VAL A 210 0.13 -4.59 -4.44
C VAL A 210 -0.11 -3.10 -4.25
N VAL A 211 0.64 -2.34 -5.02
CA VAL A 211 0.49 -0.90 -5.19
C VAL A 211 0.46 -0.62 -6.68
N ASP A 212 -0.63 -0.02 -7.14
CA ASP A 212 -0.79 0.58 -8.46
C ASP A 212 -0.95 2.09 -8.26
N ASN A 213 -0.07 2.87 -8.89
CA ASN A 213 0.16 4.26 -8.50
C ASN A 213 0.61 5.14 -9.68
N ASP A 214 0.38 4.68 -10.90
CA ASP A 214 0.83 5.27 -12.17
C ASP A 214 -0.31 5.56 -13.16
N PHE A 215 -1.56 5.27 -12.79
CA PHE A 215 -2.73 5.65 -13.57
C PHE A 215 -3.15 7.09 -13.30
N TYR A 216 -3.63 7.78 -14.33
CA TYR A 216 -3.88 9.23 -14.29
C TYR A 216 -5.18 9.65 -14.95
N LYS A 217 -5.78 8.78 -15.76
CA LYS A 217 -7.05 9.03 -16.44
C LYS A 217 -8.19 8.64 -15.52
N ASN A 218 -9.35 9.20 -15.81
CA ASN A 218 -10.59 8.80 -15.17
C ASN A 218 -11.76 8.95 -16.14
N GLY A 219 -12.90 8.35 -15.78
CA GLY A 219 -14.16 8.55 -16.47
C GLY A 219 -15.10 7.35 -16.34
N LEU A 220 -16.22 7.43 -17.06
CA LEU A 220 -17.29 6.44 -17.02
C LEU A 220 -17.25 5.44 -18.18
N ASP A 221 -16.16 5.44 -18.94
CA ASP A 221 -15.90 4.44 -19.98
C ASP A 221 -15.35 3.17 -19.32
N LYS A 222 -15.87 2.00 -19.72
CA LYS A 222 -15.46 0.70 -19.21
C LYS A 222 -13.96 0.43 -19.36
N LYS A 223 -13.27 1.09 -20.31
CA LYS A 223 -11.81 0.97 -20.43
C LYS A 223 -11.06 1.37 -19.16
N TYR A 224 -11.65 2.23 -18.31
CA TYR A 224 -11.03 2.70 -17.08
C TYR A 224 -11.21 1.75 -15.87
N LEU A 225 -11.95 0.64 -16.03
CA LEU A 225 -12.21 -0.31 -14.93
C LEU A 225 -10.92 -0.91 -14.34
N SER A 226 -9.88 -1.08 -15.17
CA SER A 226 -8.57 -1.60 -14.74
C SER A 226 -7.50 -0.52 -14.61
N GLU A 227 -7.88 0.77 -14.61
CA GLU A 227 -6.94 1.90 -14.59
C GLU A 227 -7.08 2.76 -13.31
N ALA A 228 -7.42 2.14 -12.18
CA ALA A 228 -7.46 2.82 -10.89
C ALA A 228 -6.14 2.62 -10.12
N ASN A 229 -5.59 3.70 -9.57
CA ASN A 229 -4.57 3.57 -8.55
C ASN A 229 -5.18 2.94 -7.31
N SER A 230 -4.49 1.96 -6.76
CA SER A 230 -4.97 1.20 -5.63
C SER A 230 -3.85 0.66 -4.76
N ILE A 231 -4.21 0.39 -3.52
CA ILE A 231 -3.40 -0.38 -2.58
C ILE A 231 -4.25 -1.54 -2.11
N THR A 232 -3.66 -2.73 -2.07
CA THR A 232 -4.28 -3.90 -1.43
C THR A 232 -3.43 -4.32 -0.24
N ILE A 233 -4.05 -4.51 0.92
CA ILE A 233 -3.38 -4.96 2.15
C ILE A 233 -3.94 -6.32 2.53
N LEU A 234 -3.07 -7.33 2.62
CA LEU A 234 -3.37 -8.67 3.14
C LEU A 234 -3.28 -8.67 4.66
N HIS A 235 -4.33 -9.13 5.31
CA HIS A 235 -4.42 -9.29 6.76
C HIS A 235 -4.04 -10.72 7.19
N ASP A 236 -3.77 -10.89 8.49
CA ASP A 236 -3.36 -12.18 9.05
C ASP A 236 -4.42 -13.28 8.94
N ASP A 237 -5.70 -12.91 8.81
CA ASP A 237 -6.81 -13.84 8.55
C ASP A 237 -6.97 -14.21 7.06
N GLY A 238 -6.09 -13.70 6.20
CA GLY A 238 -6.08 -13.94 4.76
C GLY A 238 -7.07 -13.08 3.97
N SER A 239 -7.88 -12.25 4.62
CA SER A 239 -8.69 -11.23 3.95
C SER A 239 -7.82 -10.08 3.44
N MET A 240 -8.30 -9.39 2.41
CA MET A 240 -7.57 -8.31 1.74
C MET A 240 -8.42 -7.05 1.68
N ALA A 241 -7.93 -5.94 2.25
CA ALA A 241 -8.55 -4.64 2.11
C ALA A 241 -8.01 -3.91 0.87
N ILE A 242 -8.91 -3.37 0.06
CA ILE A 242 -8.62 -2.61 -1.15
C ILE A 242 -9.00 -1.16 -0.93
N TYR A 243 -8.10 -0.27 -1.35
CA TYR A 243 -8.25 1.18 -1.32
C TYR A 243 -8.00 1.65 -2.74
N ALA A 244 -9.03 2.11 -3.45
CA ALA A 244 -8.95 2.43 -4.87
C ALA A 244 -9.38 3.88 -5.17
N HIS A 245 -9.18 4.28 -6.43
CA HIS A 245 -9.28 5.66 -6.92
C HIS A 245 -8.29 6.61 -6.24
N LEU A 246 -7.14 6.10 -5.81
CA LEU A 246 -6.11 6.88 -5.11
C LEU A 246 -5.47 7.93 -6.01
N GLU A 247 -4.93 8.98 -5.40
CA GLU A 247 -4.21 10.01 -6.15
C GLU A 247 -2.93 9.45 -6.76
N LEU A 248 -2.65 9.89 -7.99
CA LEU A 248 -1.47 9.49 -8.75
C LEU A 248 -0.17 9.81 -8.00
N GLU A 249 0.72 8.82 -7.91
CA GLU A 249 2.00 8.92 -7.23
C GLU A 249 1.94 9.34 -5.75
N LYS A 250 0.80 9.12 -5.09
CA LYS A 250 0.61 9.48 -3.68
C LYS A 250 0.59 8.29 -2.73
N ALA A 251 0.81 7.06 -3.19
CA ALA A 251 1.09 5.95 -2.28
C ALA A 251 2.29 6.25 -1.37
N GLN A 252 2.14 6.01 -0.07
CA GLN A 252 3.15 6.19 0.99
C GLN A 252 3.76 4.85 1.44
N VAL A 253 3.44 3.77 0.72
CA VAL A 253 3.87 2.40 1.02
C VAL A 253 4.28 1.71 -0.28
N HIS A 254 5.00 0.59 -0.15
CA HIS A 254 5.39 -0.25 -1.28
C HIS A 254 5.00 -1.71 -1.05
N SER A 255 4.94 -2.49 -2.13
CA SER A 255 4.69 -3.95 -2.07
C SER A 255 5.65 -4.64 -1.09
N GLY A 256 5.12 -5.54 -0.28
CA GLY A 256 5.84 -6.28 0.77
C GLY A 256 6.02 -5.52 2.10
N MET A 257 5.66 -4.24 2.17
CA MET A 257 5.74 -3.45 3.41
C MET A 257 4.70 -3.91 4.43
N LYS A 258 5.11 -4.07 5.69
CA LYS A 258 4.17 -4.25 6.82
C LYS A 258 3.60 -2.91 7.24
N VAL A 259 2.30 -2.87 7.52
CA VAL A 259 1.58 -1.68 7.96
C VAL A 259 0.80 -1.95 9.24
N LYS A 260 0.69 -0.95 10.11
CA LYS A 260 -0.18 -0.98 11.29
C LYS A 260 -1.57 -0.41 10.97
N ALA A 261 -2.57 -0.80 11.74
CA ALA A 261 -3.88 -0.14 11.67
C ALA A 261 -3.73 1.36 12.00
N GLY A 262 -4.40 2.21 11.25
CA GLY A 262 -4.28 3.67 11.36
C GLY A 262 -2.99 4.26 10.79
N GLN A 263 -2.16 3.49 10.08
CA GLN A 263 -0.98 4.03 9.38
C GLN A 263 -1.37 4.71 8.07
N LEU A 264 -0.80 5.88 7.77
CA LEU A 264 -0.96 6.56 6.48
C LEU A 264 -0.42 5.66 5.34
N ILE A 265 -1.24 5.42 4.32
CA ILE A 265 -0.88 4.57 3.18
C ILE A 265 -0.95 5.28 1.84
N ALA A 266 -1.81 6.28 1.68
CA ALA A 266 -1.99 7.03 0.44
C ALA A 266 -2.81 8.30 0.67
N TYR A 267 -3.19 8.94 -0.43
CA TYR A 267 -4.13 10.04 -0.47
C TYR A 267 -5.25 9.72 -1.47
N SER A 268 -6.47 10.16 -1.18
CA SER A 268 -7.63 9.97 -2.05
C SER A 268 -7.45 10.69 -3.37
N GLY A 269 -8.02 10.14 -4.44
CA GLY A 269 -7.91 10.71 -5.77
C GLY A 269 -9.23 10.64 -6.52
N ASN A 270 -9.10 10.44 -7.83
CA ASN A 270 -10.23 10.27 -8.73
C ASN A 270 -9.85 9.41 -9.95
N THR A 271 -8.85 8.53 -9.85
CA THR A 271 -8.32 7.80 -11.03
C THR A 271 -9.15 6.57 -11.37
N GLY A 272 -9.19 6.17 -12.64
CA GLY A 272 -9.89 4.98 -13.11
C GLY A 272 -11.38 5.20 -13.33
N PHE A 273 -12.18 4.14 -13.21
CA PHE A 273 -13.63 4.19 -13.41
C PHE A 273 -14.33 4.93 -12.26
N SER A 274 -14.43 6.26 -12.38
CA SER A 274 -14.93 7.15 -11.34
C SER A 274 -15.70 8.33 -11.93
N SER A 275 -16.84 8.66 -11.33
CA SER A 275 -17.65 9.85 -11.65
C SER A 275 -17.16 11.13 -10.95
N GLY A 276 -16.41 11.00 -9.85
CA GLY A 276 -15.93 12.11 -9.05
C GLY A 276 -15.10 11.66 -7.85
N PRO A 277 -14.42 12.57 -7.14
CA PRO A 277 -13.50 12.22 -6.06
C PRO A 277 -14.15 11.43 -4.91
N HIS A 278 -13.61 10.24 -4.64
CA HIS A 278 -14.03 9.38 -3.54
C HIS A 278 -12.95 8.34 -3.24
N LEU A 279 -13.05 7.68 -2.09
CA LEU A 279 -12.35 6.44 -1.80
C LEU A 279 -13.30 5.27 -2.07
N HIS A 280 -12.89 4.35 -2.93
CA HIS A 280 -13.53 3.05 -3.04
C HIS A 280 -12.83 2.06 -2.10
N PHE A 281 -13.59 1.46 -1.19
CA PHE A 281 -13.09 0.56 -0.16
C PHE A 281 -13.85 -0.77 -0.17
N ALA A 282 -13.11 -1.87 -0.26
CA ALA A 282 -13.68 -3.22 -0.30
C ALA A 282 -12.82 -4.21 0.47
N ILE A 283 -13.46 -5.24 1.01
CA ILE A 283 -12.76 -6.40 1.59
C ILE A 283 -13.00 -7.60 0.69
N GLN A 284 -11.92 -8.25 0.26
CA GLN A 284 -11.96 -9.42 -0.60
C GLN A 284 -11.27 -10.62 0.05
N VAL A 285 -11.68 -11.81 -0.36
CA VAL A 285 -11.01 -13.09 -0.09
C VAL A 285 -10.87 -13.85 -1.40
N ASN A 286 -9.82 -14.66 -1.50
CA ASN A 286 -9.72 -15.64 -2.57
C ASN A 286 -10.52 -16.89 -2.19
N LYS A 287 -11.58 -17.23 -2.94
CA LYS A 287 -12.37 -18.47 -2.81
C LYS A 287 -11.99 -19.50 -3.87
N GLY A 288 -10.71 -19.80 -4.00
CA GLY A 288 -10.18 -20.82 -4.89
C GLY A 288 -10.18 -20.37 -6.35
N MET A 289 -9.19 -19.55 -6.71
CA MET A 289 -9.02 -18.91 -8.02
C MET A 289 -10.07 -17.84 -8.35
N LYS A 290 -10.74 -17.29 -7.33
CA LYS A 290 -11.80 -16.30 -7.51
C LYS A 290 -11.81 -15.30 -6.36
N LEU A 291 -11.70 -14.00 -6.69
CA LEU A 291 -11.87 -12.95 -5.70
C LEU A 291 -13.35 -12.69 -5.44
N VAL A 292 -13.70 -12.71 -4.16
CA VAL A 292 -15.07 -12.50 -3.67
C VAL A 292 -15.02 -11.42 -2.61
N SER A 293 -15.83 -10.37 -2.79
CA SER A 293 -16.01 -9.37 -1.73
C SER A 293 -16.84 -9.96 -0.58
N ILE A 294 -16.55 -9.51 0.64
CA ILE A 294 -17.24 -9.96 1.85
C ILE A 294 -17.73 -8.76 2.67
N PRO A 295 -18.85 -8.90 3.41
CA PRO A 295 -19.36 -7.83 4.26
C PRO A 295 -18.40 -7.56 5.43
N PHE A 296 -18.40 -6.32 5.89
CA PHE A 296 -17.60 -5.85 7.01
C PHE A 296 -18.33 -4.72 7.75
N LYS A 297 -17.80 -4.33 8.91
CA LYS A 297 -18.33 -3.21 9.71
C LYS A 297 -17.23 -2.20 10.03
N PHE A 298 -17.59 -0.93 10.15
CA PHE A 298 -16.68 0.10 10.65
C PHE A 298 -16.80 0.25 12.17
N VAL A 299 -15.68 0.55 12.81
CA VAL A 299 -15.63 1.00 14.21
C VAL A 299 -15.62 2.52 14.22
N ASN A 300 -16.75 3.14 14.53
CA ASN A 300 -16.82 4.59 14.68
C ASN A 300 -15.97 5.05 15.86
N GLY A 301 -15.59 6.32 15.88
CA GLY A 301 -14.65 6.82 16.89
C GLY A 301 -15.24 6.95 18.32
N ASP A 302 -16.54 6.71 18.50
CA ASP A 302 -17.18 6.46 19.80
C ASP A 302 -17.15 4.98 20.23
N GLY A 303 -16.52 4.11 19.43
CA GLY A 303 -16.40 2.67 19.65
C GLY A 303 -17.57 1.85 19.13
N GLN A 304 -18.61 2.48 18.57
CA GLN A 304 -19.76 1.76 18.00
C GLN A 304 -19.36 1.05 16.71
N VAL A 305 -19.98 -0.11 16.47
CA VAL A 305 -19.70 -0.94 15.30
C VAL A 305 -20.91 -0.94 14.39
N GLU A 306 -20.76 -0.36 13.20
CA GLU A 306 -21.85 -0.13 12.26
C GLU A 306 -21.57 -0.73 10.89
N GLU A 307 -22.64 -1.22 10.26
CA GLU A 307 -22.58 -1.60 8.85
C GLU A 307 -22.66 -0.33 7.99
N PRO A 308 -21.82 -0.20 6.95
CA PRO A 308 -21.86 0.95 6.07
C PRO A 308 -23.19 1.02 5.29
N VAL A 309 -23.87 2.15 5.39
CA VAL A 309 -25.15 2.42 4.71
C VAL A 309 -25.05 3.68 3.84
N VAL A 310 -25.76 3.70 2.72
CA VAL A 310 -25.84 4.87 1.84
C VAL A 310 -26.34 6.09 2.62
N GLY A 311 -25.66 7.22 2.44
CA GLY A 311 -25.98 8.47 3.15
C GLY A 311 -25.42 8.55 4.57
N GLY A 312 -24.95 7.44 5.15
CA GLY A 312 -24.28 7.40 6.45
C GLY A 312 -22.92 8.11 6.44
N LEU A 313 -22.39 8.39 7.63
CA LEU A 313 -21.08 9.02 7.82
C LEU A 313 -20.05 8.00 8.28
N VAL A 314 -18.93 7.91 7.57
CA VAL A 314 -17.72 7.26 8.08
C VAL A 314 -16.96 8.29 8.91
N SER A 315 -16.90 8.08 10.23
CA SER A 315 -16.34 9.05 11.17
C SER A 315 -15.23 8.45 12.02
N ASN A 316 -14.06 9.08 12.01
CA ASN A 316 -12.95 8.71 12.88
C ASN A 316 -12.75 9.79 13.95
N VAL A 317 -13.72 9.99 14.84
CA VAL A 317 -13.69 11.06 15.85
C VAL A 317 -13.54 10.47 17.24
N VAL A 318 -12.51 10.84 18.02
CA VAL A 318 -12.41 10.39 19.42
C VAL A 318 -13.67 10.84 20.15
N GLY A 319 -14.42 9.89 20.71
CA GLY A 319 -15.61 10.20 21.50
C GLY A 319 -15.31 11.22 22.60
N LEU A 320 -16.18 12.24 22.73
CA LEU A 320 -16.14 13.28 23.77
C LEU A 320 -16.09 12.75 25.22
N ALA A 321 -16.23 11.43 25.43
CA ALA A 321 -16.09 10.78 26.72
C ALA A 321 -14.63 10.78 27.23
N ASP A 322 -13.64 10.65 26.35
CA ASP A 322 -12.22 10.63 26.77
C ASP A 322 -11.64 12.04 26.97
N ALA A 323 -12.22 13.05 26.31
CA ALA A 323 -11.78 14.44 26.45
C ALA A 323 -12.06 15.00 27.86
N ARG A 324 -13.11 14.52 28.55
CA ARG A 324 -13.47 14.99 29.92
C ARG A 324 -12.60 14.40 31.03
N ASN A 325 -11.90 13.29 30.78
CA ASN A 325 -10.98 12.69 31.75
C ASN A 325 -9.52 13.18 31.60
N SER A 326 -9.20 13.91 30.53
CA SER A 326 -7.87 14.53 30.36
C SER A 326 -7.75 15.93 30.98
N SER A 327 -8.87 16.58 31.30
CA SER A 327 -8.91 17.94 31.84
C SER A 327 -8.92 18.03 33.38
N VAL A 328 -8.79 16.91 34.10
CA VAL A 328 -8.77 16.87 35.58
C VAL A 328 -7.39 16.58 36.19
N LYS A 329 -6.30 16.52 35.38
CA LYS A 329 -4.94 16.26 35.90
C LYS A 329 -3.92 17.38 35.72
N ASN A 330 -4.37 18.63 35.59
CA ASN A 330 -3.48 19.79 35.60
C ASN A 330 -3.92 20.78 36.70
N ASN A 331 -3.81 20.36 37.96
CA ASN A 331 -3.70 21.31 39.07
C ASN A 331 -3.02 20.64 40.26
N GLU A 332 -1.70 20.49 40.15
CA GLU A 332 -0.83 20.50 41.33
C GLU A 332 0.42 21.29 40.97
N GLN A 333 0.43 22.53 41.44
CA GLN A 333 1.57 23.43 41.39
C GLN A 333 2.73 22.85 42.18
N ALA A 334 3.92 23.12 41.67
CA ALA A 334 5.18 22.91 42.35
C ALA A 334 5.19 23.57 43.72
N GLU A 335 5.57 22.80 44.75
CA GLU A 335 6.11 23.33 45.98
C GLU A 335 7.33 22.49 46.39
N LEU A 336 8.51 23.13 46.29
CA LEU A 336 9.77 22.68 46.85
C LEU A 336 9.80 23.03 48.33
N THR A 337 9.88 22.05 49.23
CA THR A 337 10.51 22.22 50.55
C THR A 337 11.19 20.93 51.01
N SER A 338 12.28 21.12 51.74
CA SER A 338 13.25 20.14 52.22
C SER A 338 12.82 19.45 53.53
N ASP A 339 13.51 18.34 53.86
CA ASP A 339 13.61 17.69 55.18
C ASP A 339 12.33 16.97 55.68
N THR A 340 12.32 15.74 56.20
CA THR A 340 13.29 15.00 57.02
C THR A 340 12.83 13.52 57.15
N TYR A 341 13.79 12.62 57.47
CA TYR A 341 13.67 11.38 58.26
C TYR A 341 12.98 10.09 57.70
N GLY A 342 13.81 9.03 57.52
CA GLY A 342 13.60 7.78 58.25
C GLY A 342 13.19 6.51 57.50
N MET A 343 14.04 5.96 56.62
CA MET A 343 13.94 4.54 56.24
C MET A 343 14.62 3.66 57.30
N LYS A 344 13.81 2.94 58.09
CA LYS A 344 14.26 1.78 58.85
C LYS A 344 14.34 0.56 57.93
N LEU A 345 15.56 0.06 57.79
CA LEU A 345 15.87 -1.30 57.39
C LEU A 345 15.33 -2.28 58.44
N ASN A 346 14.77 -3.40 58.00
CA ASN A 346 14.72 -4.63 58.79
C ASN A 346 15.18 -5.80 57.91
N THR A 347 16.38 -6.27 58.23
CA THR A 347 16.96 -7.55 57.83
C THR A 347 17.00 -8.45 59.05
N GLU A 348 16.55 -9.70 58.93
CA GLU A 348 17.09 -10.90 59.62
C GLU A 348 16.33 -12.12 59.07
N ASN A 349 16.93 -12.94 58.18
CA ASN A 349 17.85 -14.07 58.39
C ASN A 349 17.18 -15.39 58.81
N SER A 350 17.16 -16.35 57.87
CA SER A 350 17.54 -17.74 58.15
C SER A 350 17.94 -18.42 56.84
N GLY A 351 19.21 -18.78 56.72
CA GLY A 351 19.81 -19.31 55.49
C GLY A 351 19.69 -20.81 55.28
N LYS A 352 20.05 -21.24 54.07
CA LYS A 352 21.05 -22.28 53.74
C LYS A 352 20.93 -22.68 52.26
N ASN A 353 22.08 -22.64 51.59
CA ASN A 353 22.54 -23.48 50.46
C ASN A 353 21.74 -23.52 49.14
N PHE A 354 22.40 -23.09 48.05
CA PHE A 354 22.70 -23.83 46.80
C PHE A 354 23.19 -22.78 45.76
N SER A 355 24.50 -22.57 45.65
CA SER A 355 25.39 -23.09 44.60
C SER A 355 25.12 -22.58 43.16
N ALA A 356 26.02 -21.69 42.73
CA ALA A 356 26.64 -21.57 41.40
C ALA A 356 25.75 -21.43 40.15
N PHE A 357 25.82 -20.27 39.47
CA PHE A 357 26.57 -20.10 38.20
C PHE A 357 26.31 -18.72 37.55
N HIS A 358 27.35 -18.21 36.87
CA HIS A 358 27.36 -17.09 35.89
C HIS A 358 27.48 -15.64 36.36
N ILE A 359 28.72 -15.23 36.67
CA ILE A 359 29.28 -13.94 36.25
C ILE A 359 30.64 -14.20 35.58
N ALA A 360 30.87 -13.51 34.46
CA ALA A 360 32.13 -13.19 33.78
C ALA A 360 32.29 -13.81 32.38
N LEU A 361 32.15 -12.98 31.33
CA LEU A 361 33.27 -12.69 30.42
C LEU A 361 32.95 -11.46 29.52
N CYS A 362 33.27 -10.27 30.01
CA CYS A 362 33.74 -9.18 29.16
C CYS A 362 35.26 -9.13 29.31
N LYS A 363 36.01 -9.51 28.27
CA LYS A 363 37.37 -9.06 27.92
C LYS A 363 37.98 -10.05 26.91
N LEU A 364 38.10 -9.62 25.66
CA LEU A 364 39.21 -9.85 24.72
C LEU A 364 38.78 -9.30 23.34
N PHE A 365 39.03 -8.00 23.11
CA PHE A 365 40.03 -7.49 22.16
C PHE A 365 39.74 -7.89 20.70
N ALA A 366 39.18 -7.03 19.85
CA ALA A 366 39.77 -5.80 19.29
C ALA A 366 41.12 -6.03 18.57
N LYS A 367 41.07 -6.51 17.33
CA LYS A 367 42.02 -6.34 16.20
C LYS A 367 41.43 -7.20 15.07
N TRP A 368 40.86 -6.65 14.01
CA TRP A 368 41.60 -6.17 12.85
C TRP A 368 40.62 -5.49 11.88
N LYS A 369 41.00 -4.31 11.38
CA LYS A 369 40.29 -3.55 10.35
C LYS A 369 41.29 -3.34 9.21
N GLN A 370 40.85 -3.60 7.97
CA GLN A 370 41.41 -3.12 6.68
C GLN A 370 42.88 -3.44 6.34
N ILE A 371 43.10 -4.05 5.17
CA ILE A 371 43.91 -3.48 4.08
C ILE A 371 43.54 -4.20 2.77
N ASN A 372 43.68 -3.43 1.70
CA ASN A 372 43.14 -3.53 0.36
C ASN A 372 44.22 -4.06 -0.63
N PHE A 373 43.77 -4.43 -1.83
CA PHE A 373 44.49 -4.41 -3.13
C PHE A 373 45.35 -5.61 -3.64
N CYS A 374 44.93 -6.05 -4.84
CA CYS A 374 45.68 -6.39 -6.06
C CYS A 374 46.41 -7.72 -6.29
N ASN A 375 45.96 -8.34 -7.41
CA ASN A 375 46.71 -8.96 -8.51
C ASN A 375 47.43 -10.31 -8.31
N GLY A 376 47.08 -11.26 -9.19
CA GLY A 376 48.06 -11.88 -10.07
C GLY A 376 48.13 -13.40 -10.05
N ILE A 377 47.70 -13.97 -11.19
CA ILE A 377 47.87 -15.36 -11.71
C ILE A 377 46.82 -16.36 -11.24
#